data_AF-A0A0C9Z4X2-F1
#
_entry.id   AF-A0A0C9Z4X2-F1
#
_cell.length_a   1.000
_cell.length_b   1.000
_cell.length_c   1.000
_cell.angle_alpha   90.00
_cell.angle_beta   90.00
_cell.angle_gamma   90.00
#
_symmetry.space_group_name_H-M   'P 1'
#
loop_
_entity.id
_entity.type
_entity.pdbx_description
1 polymer ?
#
loop_
_entity_poly.entity_id
_entity_poly.type
_entity_poly.pdbx_seq_one_letter_code
_entity_poly.pdbx_strand_id
1 'polypeptide(L)'
;MRAPQIQLLPAFADHRPDLFRKKLHVNPDTFNFILDRISGHLIFQNNSPNRQLPVALQLAIFLNRAGHYGNAISPEDVRQWAGVSVGSVINCTNCVMIALLDLHDDFIFFPGADDSELAKAREFVEVRTCAAWQNGIFAANGSAVKLMTKPSLYGETFYDRKCNYSLNCQVGGQQIDPMGDLPVAAARRDASQPPNC
;
A
#
# COMPACT_ATOMS: atom_id res chain seq x y z
N MET A 1 17.85 8.29 26.74
CA MET A 1 17.21 7.02 26.29
C MET A 1 15.70 7.23 26.32
N ARG A 2 15.00 7.04 25.20
CA ARG A 2 13.53 6.96 25.21
C ARG A 2 13.15 5.52 25.58
N ALA A 3 12.12 5.33 26.40
CA ALA A 3 11.62 4.01 26.75
C ALA A 3 11.09 3.28 25.50
N PRO A 4 11.26 1.94 25.42
CA PRO A 4 10.72 1.15 24.31
C PRO A 4 9.19 1.29 24.26
N GLN A 5 8.67 1.55 23.06
CA GLN A 5 7.25 1.85 22.84
C GLN A 5 6.44 0.61 22.46
N ILE A 6 7.09 -0.50 22.10
CA ILE A 6 6.40 -1.74 21.71
C ILE A 6 5.46 -2.26 22.80
N GLN A 7 5.76 -2.00 24.07
CA GLN A 7 4.94 -2.37 25.22
C GLN A 7 3.59 -1.63 25.27
N LEU A 8 3.46 -0.51 24.54
CA LEU A 8 2.22 0.27 24.48
C LEU A 8 1.23 -0.27 23.43
N LEU A 9 1.65 -1.22 22.59
CA LEU A 9 0.80 -1.75 21.52
C LEU A 9 -0.53 -2.36 22.00
N PRO A 10 -0.60 -3.13 23.11
CA PRO A 10 -1.88 -3.62 23.61
C PRO A 10 -2.84 -2.48 23.97
N ALA A 11 -2.34 -1.48 24.71
CA ALA A 11 -3.14 -0.30 25.07
C ALA A 11 -3.57 0.51 23.82
N PHE A 12 -2.74 0.53 22.77
CA PHE A 12 -3.13 1.14 21.50
C PHE A 12 -4.20 0.34 20.77
N ALA A 13 -4.13 -0.99 20.78
CA ALA A 13 -5.15 -1.83 20.16
C ALA A 13 -6.53 -1.57 20.79
N ASP A 14 -6.59 -1.49 22.13
CA ASP A 14 -7.86 -1.37 22.87
C ASP A 14 -8.44 0.05 22.87
N HIS A 15 -7.58 1.07 22.95
CA HIS A 15 -8.03 2.44 23.22
C HIS A 15 -7.67 3.45 22.13
N ARG A 16 -6.66 3.15 21.29
CA ARG A 16 -6.09 4.09 20.31
C ARG A 16 -5.71 3.38 18.99
N PRO A 17 -6.68 2.77 18.29
CA PRO A 17 -6.41 1.99 17.08
C PRO A 17 -5.78 2.83 15.96
N ASP A 18 -5.97 4.15 15.98
CA ASP A 18 -5.28 5.12 15.12
C ASP A 18 -3.76 5.08 15.30
N LEU A 19 -3.28 5.03 16.54
CA LEU A 19 -1.86 4.94 16.85
C LEU A 19 -1.30 3.57 16.55
N PHE A 20 -2.08 2.51 16.79
CA PHE A 20 -1.70 1.15 16.42
C PHE A 20 -1.45 1.04 14.91
N ARG A 21 -2.41 1.51 14.10
CA ARG A 21 -2.31 1.55 12.63
C ARG A 21 -1.15 2.41 12.18
N LYS A 22 -0.92 3.56 12.80
CA LYS A 22 0.23 4.43 12.47
C LYS A 22 1.57 3.75 12.71
N LYS A 23 1.64 2.83 13.68
CA LYS A 23 2.87 2.12 14.04
C LYS A 23 3.10 0.84 13.25
N LEU A 24 2.05 0.05 13.02
CA LEU A 24 2.16 -1.27 12.39
C LEU A 24 1.58 -1.34 10.98
N HIS A 25 0.96 -0.25 10.50
CA HIS A 25 0.31 -0.15 9.19
C HIS A 25 -0.83 -1.15 8.94
N VAL A 26 -1.30 -1.82 10.01
CA VAL A 26 -2.44 -2.75 9.99
C VAL A 26 -3.40 -2.45 11.13
N ASN A 27 -4.64 -2.88 10.99
CA ASN A 27 -5.63 -2.81 12.07
C ASN A 27 -5.37 -3.91 13.11
N PRO A 28 -5.82 -3.75 14.37
CA PRO A 28 -5.69 -4.79 15.40
C PRO A 28 -6.28 -6.15 14.96
N ASP A 29 -7.45 -6.16 14.32
CA ASP A 29 -8.07 -7.40 13.85
C ASP A 29 -7.23 -8.10 12.77
N THR A 30 -6.67 -7.33 11.84
CA THR A 30 -5.76 -7.86 10.81
C THR A 30 -4.47 -8.39 11.44
N PHE A 31 -3.94 -7.70 12.46
CA PHE A 31 -2.78 -8.16 13.20
C PHE A 31 -3.05 -9.52 13.88
N ASN A 32 -4.17 -9.64 14.58
CA ASN A 32 -4.56 -10.89 15.24
C ASN A 32 -4.79 -12.01 14.22
N PHE A 33 -5.45 -11.72 13.10
CA PHE A 33 -5.62 -12.68 12.02
C PHE A 33 -4.28 -13.21 11.49
N ILE A 34 -3.30 -12.33 11.22
CA ILE A 34 -1.96 -12.77 10.79
C ILE A 34 -1.27 -13.57 11.90
N LEU A 35 -1.36 -13.10 13.14
CA LEU A 35 -0.75 -13.76 14.30
C LEU A 35 -1.27 -15.19 14.45
N ASP A 36 -2.58 -15.40 14.36
CA ASP A 36 -3.20 -16.72 14.49
C ASP A 36 -2.72 -17.67 13.39
N ARG A 37 -2.50 -17.16 12.16
CA ARG A 37 -2.00 -17.96 11.03
C ARG A 37 -0.55 -18.40 11.21
N ILE A 38 0.31 -17.54 11.75
CA ILE A 38 1.75 -17.83 11.84
C ILE A 38 2.17 -18.44 13.18
N SER A 39 1.35 -18.34 14.23
CA SER A 39 1.74 -18.75 15.60
C SER A 39 2.11 -20.23 15.73
N GLY A 40 1.55 -21.10 14.88
CA GLY A 40 1.86 -22.54 14.87
C GLY A 40 3.14 -22.91 14.10
N HIS A 41 3.79 -21.95 13.44
CA HIS A 41 4.91 -22.23 12.53
C HIS A 41 6.17 -22.69 13.28
N LEU A 42 6.83 -23.74 12.77
CA LEU A 42 7.99 -24.37 13.43
C LEU A 42 9.19 -23.41 13.61
N ILE A 43 9.31 -22.37 12.79
CA ILE A 43 10.37 -21.35 12.92
C ILE A 43 10.36 -20.61 14.26
N PHE A 44 9.20 -20.52 14.91
CA PHE A 44 9.04 -19.88 16.22
C PHE A 44 9.29 -20.84 17.38
N GLN A 45 9.54 -22.11 17.09
CA GLN A 45 9.89 -23.12 18.07
C GLN A 45 11.42 -23.29 18.05
N ASN A 46 12.04 -23.27 19.22
CA ASN A 46 13.44 -23.68 19.35
C ASN A 46 13.57 -24.74 20.44
N ASN A 47 14.55 -25.64 20.27
CA ASN A 47 14.88 -26.68 21.25
C ASN A 47 15.92 -26.19 22.27
N SER A 48 16.04 -24.87 22.45
CA SER A 48 17.05 -24.25 23.31
C SER A 48 16.44 -23.78 24.63
N PRO A 49 17.23 -23.69 25.71
CA PRO A 49 16.77 -23.10 26.97
C PRO A 49 16.50 -21.59 26.85
N ASN A 50 17.00 -20.92 25.81
CA ASN A 50 16.77 -19.51 25.57
C ASN A 50 15.43 -19.31 24.87
N ARG A 51 14.44 -18.80 25.61
CA ARG A 51 13.11 -18.50 25.05
C ARG A 51 13.24 -17.48 23.92
N GLN A 52 12.69 -17.80 22.75
CA GLN A 52 12.51 -16.80 21.70
C GLN A 52 11.54 -15.71 22.16
N LEU A 53 11.59 -14.54 21.50
CA LEU A 53 10.56 -13.53 21.70
C LEU A 53 9.18 -14.12 21.31
N PRO A 54 8.11 -13.77 22.04
CA PRO A 54 6.73 -14.07 21.65
C PRO A 54 6.47 -13.71 20.18
N VAL A 55 5.75 -14.59 19.46
CA VAL A 55 5.44 -14.40 18.02
C VAL A 55 4.79 -13.05 17.74
N ALA A 56 3.89 -12.60 18.62
CA ALA A 56 3.27 -11.28 18.54
C ALA A 56 4.29 -10.13 18.52
N LEU A 57 5.35 -10.20 19.33
CA LEU A 57 6.40 -9.19 19.33
C LEU A 57 7.28 -9.28 18.07
N GLN A 58 7.57 -10.50 17.60
CA GLN A 58 8.31 -10.67 16.34
C GLN A 58 7.53 -10.08 15.16
N LEU A 59 6.22 -10.36 15.09
CA LEU A 59 5.31 -9.81 14.08
C LEU A 59 5.21 -8.28 14.16
N ALA A 60 5.09 -7.71 15.36
CA ALA A 60 5.06 -6.26 15.54
C ALA A 60 6.37 -5.59 15.09
N ILE A 61 7.52 -6.20 15.37
CA ILE A 61 8.83 -5.72 14.90
C ILE A 61 8.90 -5.76 13.37
N PHE A 62 8.48 -6.87 12.76
CA PHE A 62 8.45 -7.02 11.32
C PHE A 62 7.55 -5.96 10.66
N LEU A 63 6.31 -5.81 11.13
CA LEU A 63 5.34 -4.88 10.57
C LEU A 63 5.76 -3.41 10.76
N ASN A 64 6.31 -3.05 11.92
CA ASN A 64 6.85 -1.71 12.12
C ASN A 64 8.00 -1.42 11.15
N ARG A 65 8.89 -2.40 10.93
CA ARG A 65 10.00 -2.27 9.98
C ARG A 65 9.52 -2.19 8.52
N ALA A 66 8.55 -3.02 8.13
CA ALA A 66 8.04 -3.11 6.76
C ALA A 66 7.15 -1.91 6.38
N GLY A 67 6.48 -1.29 7.35
CA GLY A 67 5.56 -0.18 7.11
C GLY A 67 6.23 1.19 6.91
N HIS A 68 7.51 1.31 7.27
CA HIS A 68 8.25 2.56 7.13
C HIS A 68 9.10 2.59 5.85
N TYR A 69 9.45 3.79 5.38
CA TYR A 69 10.34 4.03 4.23
C TYR A 69 11.53 4.91 4.63
N GLY A 70 12.65 4.79 3.91
CA GLY A 70 13.87 5.55 4.16
C GLY A 70 14.59 5.12 5.44
N ASN A 71 15.22 6.06 6.12
CA ASN A 71 16.06 5.77 7.29
C ASN A 71 15.30 5.10 8.45
N ALA A 72 13.99 5.31 8.56
CA ALA A 72 13.13 4.68 9.57
C ALA A 72 12.99 3.14 9.43
N ILE A 73 13.46 2.54 8.33
CA ILE A 73 13.57 1.08 8.17
C ILE A 73 14.84 0.52 8.86
N SER A 74 15.77 1.39 9.26
CA SER A 74 17.07 0.95 9.78
C SER A 74 16.85 0.02 10.99
N PRO A 75 17.54 -1.12 11.05
CA PRO A 75 17.49 -2.00 12.23
C PRO A 75 17.85 -1.27 13.53
N GLU A 76 18.61 -0.19 13.40
CA GLU A 76 19.04 0.69 14.49
C GLU A 76 17.89 1.51 15.10
N ASP A 77 17.00 2.05 14.27
CA ASP A 77 15.81 2.77 14.75
C ASP A 77 14.77 1.82 15.33
N VAL A 78 14.55 0.70 14.65
CA VAL A 78 13.59 -0.33 15.10
C VAL A 78 14.02 -0.91 16.44
N ARG A 79 15.32 -1.13 16.67
CA ARG A 79 15.80 -1.63 17.97
C ARG A 79 15.55 -0.65 19.11
N GLN A 80 15.61 0.66 18.86
CA GLN A 80 15.33 1.69 19.88
C GLN A 80 13.85 1.72 20.22
N TRP A 81 12.99 1.56 19.20
CA TRP A 81 11.54 1.48 19.39
C TRP A 81 11.11 0.21 20.13
N ALA A 82 11.67 -0.94 19.77
CA ALA A 82 11.31 -2.24 20.35
C ALA A 82 12.06 -2.59 21.64
N GLY A 83 13.21 -1.95 21.91
CA GLY A 83 14.02 -2.26 23.09
C GLY A 83 14.76 -3.59 23.00
N VAL A 84 15.22 -3.98 21.81
CA VAL A 84 15.91 -5.26 21.55
C VAL A 84 17.30 -5.02 20.92
N SER A 85 18.05 -6.09 20.63
CA SER A 85 19.30 -5.98 19.88
C SER A 85 19.05 -5.87 18.36
N VAL A 86 20.02 -5.34 17.59
CA VAL A 86 19.95 -5.33 16.12
C VAL A 86 19.78 -6.75 15.56
N GLY A 87 20.52 -7.72 16.10
CA GLY A 87 20.41 -9.12 15.71
C GLY A 87 19.01 -9.68 15.94
N SER A 88 18.36 -9.29 17.04
CA SER A 88 16.97 -9.66 17.33
C SER A 88 16.00 -9.08 16.31
N VAL A 89 16.16 -7.82 15.89
CA VAL A 89 15.32 -7.22 14.83
C VAL A 89 15.43 -8.01 13.54
N ILE A 90 16.66 -8.31 13.11
CA ILE A 90 16.92 -9.07 11.87
C ILE A 90 16.30 -10.46 11.98
N ASN A 91 16.55 -11.17 13.09
CA ASN A 91 16.02 -12.51 13.29
C ASN A 91 14.49 -12.54 13.29
N CYS A 92 13.83 -11.62 14.02
CA CYS A 92 12.37 -11.49 14.02
C CYS A 92 11.83 -11.24 12.60
N THR A 93 12.50 -10.36 11.85
CA THR A 93 12.10 -10.08 10.46
C THR A 93 12.16 -11.34 9.61
N ASN A 94 13.27 -12.10 9.68
CA ASN A 94 13.45 -13.32 8.90
C ASN A 94 12.45 -14.41 9.29
N CYS A 95 12.25 -14.64 10.60
CA CYS A 95 11.28 -15.63 11.08
C CYS A 95 9.87 -15.33 10.58
N VAL A 96 9.43 -14.06 10.67
CA VAL A 96 8.10 -13.66 10.19
C VAL A 96 8.01 -13.75 8.67
N MET A 97 9.03 -13.33 7.92
CA MET A 97 9.03 -13.47 6.46
C MET A 97 8.89 -14.93 6.02
N ILE A 98 9.64 -15.85 6.62
CA ILE A 98 9.54 -17.29 6.31
C ILE A 98 8.10 -17.78 6.57
N ALA A 99 7.56 -17.51 7.76
CA ALA A 99 6.20 -17.96 8.10
C ALA A 99 5.11 -17.35 7.21
N LEU A 100 5.29 -16.11 6.72
CA LEU A 100 4.36 -15.48 5.78
C LEU A 100 4.51 -16.04 4.36
N LEU A 101 5.73 -16.35 3.92
CA LEU A 101 5.98 -16.94 2.61
C LEU A 101 5.44 -18.37 2.52
N ASP A 102 5.43 -19.12 3.61
CA ASP A 102 4.83 -20.46 3.66
C ASP A 102 3.29 -20.41 3.51
N LEU A 103 2.66 -19.24 3.71
CA LEU A 103 1.24 -18.98 3.45
C LEU A 103 1.00 -18.42 2.03
N HIS A 104 2.03 -18.27 1.19
CA HIS A 104 1.93 -17.58 -0.09
C HIS A 104 0.81 -18.15 -0.96
N ASP A 105 0.75 -19.46 -1.14
CA ASP A 105 -0.19 -20.10 -2.07
C ASP A 105 -1.64 -20.06 -1.56
N ASP A 106 -1.85 -19.87 -0.25
CA ASP A 106 -3.17 -19.71 0.34
C ASP A 106 -3.79 -18.32 0.07
N PHE A 107 -2.96 -17.30 -0.17
CA PHE A 107 -3.40 -15.89 -0.27
C PHE A 107 -3.02 -15.19 -1.57
N ILE A 108 -2.00 -15.67 -2.28
CA ILE A 108 -1.49 -15.10 -3.53
C ILE A 108 -1.64 -16.16 -4.62
N PHE A 109 -2.84 -16.23 -5.18
CA PHE A 109 -3.16 -17.08 -6.31
C PHE A 109 -3.98 -16.31 -7.34
N PHE A 110 -3.94 -16.80 -8.59
CA PHE A 110 -4.84 -16.31 -9.63
C PHE A 110 -6.13 -17.12 -9.53
N PRO A 111 -7.27 -16.52 -9.18
CA PRO A 111 -8.54 -17.22 -9.19
C PRO A 111 -8.87 -17.72 -10.60
N GLY A 112 -9.47 -18.91 -10.68
CA GLY A 112 -9.93 -19.49 -11.94
C GLY A 112 -11.05 -18.66 -12.58
N ALA A 113 -11.29 -18.86 -13.88
CA ALA A 113 -12.31 -18.10 -14.61
C ALA A 113 -13.74 -18.23 -14.02
N ASP A 114 -14.01 -19.36 -13.37
CA ASP A 114 -15.31 -19.69 -12.76
C ASP A 114 -15.35 -19.43 -11.24
N ASP A 115 -14.34 -18.75 -10.69
CA ASP A 115 -14.26 -18.48 -9.26
C ASP A 115 -15.27 -17.38 -8.83
N SER A 116 -16.01 -17.65 -7.75
CA SER A 116 -16.96 -16.68 -7.18
C SER A 116 -16.30 -15.39 -6.67
N GLU A 117 -15.06 -15.44 -6.20
CA GLU A 117 -14.32 -14.27 -5.75
C GLU A 117 -13.88 -13.41 -6.94
N LEU A 118 -13.58 -14.04 -8.08
CA LEU A 118 -13.29 -13.34 -9.32
C LEU A 118 -14.51 -12.55 -9.80
N ALA A 119 -15.71 -13.14 -9.72
CA ALA A 119 -16.95 -12.45 -10.07
C ALA A 119 -17.20 -11.23 -9.16
N LYS A 120 -17.05 -11.39 -7.84
CA LYS A 120 -17.17 -10.30 -6.86
C LYS A 120 -16.14 -9.20 -7.10
N ALA A 121 -14.90 -9.55 -7.44
CA ALA A 121 -13.86 -8.59 -7.77
C ALA A 121 -14.21 -7.78 -9.01
N ARG A 122 -14.75 -8.42 -10.07
CA ARG A 122 -15.20 -7.72 -11.29
C ARG A 122 -16.35 -6.76 -11.00
N GLU A 123 -17.34 -7.21 -10.24
CA GLU A 123 -18.47 -6.38 -9.79
C GLU A 123 -17.97 -5.18 -8.98
N PHE A 124 -17.05 -5.40 -8.05
CA PHE A 124 -16.45 -4.32 -7.27
C PHE A 124 -15.73 -3.29 -8.17
N VAL A 125 -14.95 -3.75 -9.15
CA VAL A 125 -14.26 -2.84 -10.09
C VAL A 125 -15.27 -2.07 -10.92
N GLU A 126 -16.30 -2.72 -11.46
CA GLU A 126 -17.36 -2.06 -12.24
C GLU A 126 -18.06 -0.98 -11.42
N VAL A 127 -18.49 -1.29 -10.19
CA VAL A 127 -19.14 -0.35 -9.27
C VAL A 127 -18.25 0.85 -8.95
N ARG A 128 -16.93 0.65 -8.84
CA ARG A 128 -15.96 1.72 -8.55
C ARG A 128 -15.50 2.49 -9.79
N THR A 129 -15.70 1.94 -10.99
CA THR A 129 -15.20 2.50 -12.25
C THR A 129 -16.32 2.54 -13.30
N CYS A 130 -16.35 1.59 -14.25
CA CYS A 130 -17.46 1.35 -15.17
C CYS A 130 -17.38 -0.06 -15.79
N ALA A 131 -18.44 -0.46 -16.49
CA ALA A 131 -18.57 -1.80 -17.11
C ALA A 131 -17.42 -2.17 -18.06
N ALA A 132 -16.83 -1.20 -18.76
CA ALA A 132 -15.69 -1.44 -19.65
C ALA A 132 -14.42 -1.86 -18.90
N TRP A 133 -14.31 -1.50 -17.62
CA TRP A 133 -13.17 -1.80 -16.76
C TRP A 133 -13.40 -2.99 -15.83
N GLN A 134 -14.55 -3.67 -15.88
CA GLN A 134 -14.87 -4.80 -14.98
C GLN A 134 -13.79 -5.90 -14.99
N ASN A 135 -13.12 -6.13 -16.12
CA ASN A 135 -12.04 -7.13 -16.25
C ASN A 135 -10.66 -6.61 -15.81
N GLY A 136 -10.57 -5.36 -15.38
CA GLY A 136 -9.37 -4.67 -14.91
C GLY A 136 -9.00 -4.96 -13.45
N ILE A 137 -9.49 -6.04 -12.86
CA ILE A 137 -9.24 -6.45 -11.46
C ILE A 137 -7.76 -6.57 -11.06
N PHE A 138 -6.86 -6.80 -12.03
CA PHE A 138 -5.41 -6.87 -11.81
C PHE A 138 -4.68 -5.58 -12.24
N ALA A 139 -5.42 -4.56 -12.68
CA ALA A 139 -4.83 -3.29 -13.06
C ALA A 139 -4.43 -2.51 -11.80
N ALA A 140 -3.13 -2.50 -11.49
CA ALA A 140 -2.58 -1.67 -10.42
C ALA A 140 -2.41 -0.22 -10.90
N ASN A 141 -2.69 0.74 -10.01
CA ASN A 141 -2.44 2.16 -10.24
C ASN A 141 -0.95 2.41 -10.50
N GLY A 142 -0.62 3.13 -11.58
CA GLY A 142 0.77 3.39 -12.00
C GLY A 142 1.22 2.70 -13.29
N SER A 143 0.31 2.01 -13.99
CA SER A 143 0.57 1.54 -15.36
C SER A 143 0.62 2.75 -16.31
N ALA A 144 1.84 3.23 -16.58
CA ALA A 144 2.03 4.34 -17.50
C ALA A 144 1.80 3.87 -18.94
N VAL A 145 0.89 4.52 -19.66
CA VAL A 145 0.62 4.24 -21.07
C VAL A 145 1.81 4.72 -21.87
N LYS A 146 2.56 3.78 -22.47
CA LYS A 146 3.74 4.11 -23.27
C LYS A 146 3.33 4.84 -24.55
N LEU A 147 3.97 5.97 -24.80
CA LEU A 147 3.86 6.74 -26.03
C LEU A 147 4.89 6.23 -27.04
N MET A 148 4.48 6.17 -28.32
CA MET A 148 5.36 5.76 -29.42
C MET A 148 6.43 6.82 -29.72
N THR A 149 6.08 8.10 -29.53
CA THR A 149 6.96 9.24 -29.81
C THR A 149 6.98 10.23 -28.66
N LYS A 150 8.07 10.99 -28.54
CA LYS A 150 8.18 12.15 -27.65
C LYS A 150 7.06 13.16 -27.96
N PRO A 151 6.26 13.58 -26.96
CA PRO A 151 5.31 14.68 -27.14
C PRO A 151 6.00 15.96 -27.57
N SER A 152 5.41 16.68 -28.53
CA SER A 152 5.93 17.96 -29.00
C SER A 152 5.86 19.06 -27.93
N LEU A 153 4.85 18.99 -27.06
CA LEU A 153 4.67 19.89 -25.93
C LEU A 153 5.10 19.18 -24.64
N TYR A 154 6.00 19.82 -23.88
CA TYR A 154 6.53 19.28 -22.61
C TYR A 154 7.11 17.86 -22.68
N GLY A 155 7.70 17.47 -23.82
CA GLY A 155 8.16 16.09 -24.05
C GLY A 155 9.05 15.51 -22.94
N GLU A 156 9.92 16.32 -22.33
CA GLU A 156 10.77 15.89 -21.21
C GLU A 156 9.97 15.49 -19.95
N THR A 157 8.83 16.13 -19.71
CA THR A 157 7.94 15.84 -18.56
C THR A 157 7.34 14.43 -18.66
N PHE A 158 7.26 13.88 -19.87
CA PHE A 158 6.73 12.54 -20.10
C PHE A 158 7.80 11.46 -20.11
N TYR A 159 9.08 11.82 -19.95
CA TYR A 159 10.18 10.86 -19.92
C TYR A 159 10.31 10.24 -18.53
N ASP A 160 9.99 8.95 -18.43
CA ASP A 160 9.97 8.24 -17.16
C ASP A 160 11.33 7.64 -16.77
N ARG A 161 11.43 7.17 -15.52
CA ARG A 161 12.62 6.50 -14.98
C ARG A 161 13.00 5.23 -15.78
N LYS A 162 12.08 4.65 -16.54
CA LYS A 162 12.31 3.47 -17.38
C LYS A 162 12.77 3.86 -18.80
N CYS A 163 13.13 5.13 -19.01
CA CYS A 163 13.56 5.67 -20.29
C CYS A 163 12.49 5.57 -21.39
N ASN A 164 11.21 5.65 -21.02
CA ASN A 164 10.11 5.71 -21.99
C ASN A 164 9.38 7.05 -21.90
N TYR A 165 8.79 7.48 -23.02
CA TYR A 165 7.74 8.48 -22.96
C TYR A 165 6.44 7.81 -22.53
N SER A 166 5.83 8.24 -21.42
CA SER A 166 4.63 7.59 -20.90
C SER A 166 3.68 8.55 -20.18
N LEU A 167 2.40 8.19 -20.15
CA LEU A 167 1.32 8.94 -19.49
C LEU A 167 0.77 8.14 -18.32
N ASN A 168 0.67 8.78 -17.16
CA ASN A 168 -0.11 8.22 -16.06
C ASN A 168 -1.59 8.31 -16.41
N CYS A 169 -2.25 7.16 -16.48
CA CYS A 169 -3.71 7.10 -16.57
C CYS A 169 -4.27 7.06 -15.14
N GLN A 170 -5.09 8.05 -14.78
CA GLN A 170 -5.83 8.08 -13.53
C GLN A 170 -7.31 8.21 -13.86
N VAL A 171 -8.14 7.36 -13.27
CA VAL A 171 -9.60 7.48 -13.36
C VAL A 171 -10.05 8.44 -12.27
N GLY A 172 -10.54 9.61 -12.67
CA GLY A 172 -11.23 10.55 -11.78
C GLY A 172 -12.73 10.31 -11.87
N GLY A 173 -13.38 10.00 -10.74
CA GLY A 173 -14.84 10.01 -10.68
C GLY A 173 -15.33 11.45 -10.74
N GLN A 174 -15.83 11.90 -11.90
CA GLN A 174 -16.71 13.05 -11.93
C GLN A 174 -18.12 12.55 -11.62
N GLN A 175 -18.65 12.90 -10.45
CA GLN A 175 -20.09 12.88 -10.24
C GLN A 175 -20.66 13.98 -11.14
N ILE A 176 -21.11 13.59 -12.32
CA ILE A 176 -21.90 14.48 -13.18
C ILE A 176 -23.29 14.47 -12.57
N ASP A 177 -23.64 15.54 -11.85
CA ASP A 177 -25.01 15.77 -11.43
C ASP A 177 -25.90 15.82 -12.68
N PRO A 178 -26.92 14.95 -12.80
CA PRO A 178 -27.77 14.93 -13.98
C PRO A 178 -28.85 16.00 -13.83
N MET A 179 -28.47 17.27 -13.98
CA MET A 179 -29.35 18.39 -14.36
C MET A 179 -28.52 19.67 -14.47
N GLY A 180 -28.24 20.10 -15.70
CA GLY A 180 -27.54 21.38 -15.93
C GLY A 180 -27.12 21.70 -17.36
N ASP A 181 -27.85 21.27 -18.38
CA ASP A 181 -27.90 22.02 -19.66
C ASP A 181 -28.80 23.26 -19.41
N LEU A 182 -28.55 24.52 -19.79
CA LEU A 182 -27.63 25.30 -20.64
C LEU A 182 -27.87 26.81 -20.21
N PRO A 183 -27.39 27.91 -20.84
CA PRO A 183 -26.59 28.07 -22.06
C PRO A 183 -25.41 29.07 -22.01
N VAL A 184 -24.53 28.95 -23.02
CA VAL A 184 -23.86 30.01 -23.81
C VAL A 184 -23.68 31.40 -23.16
N ALA A 185 -22.44 31.73 -22.80
CA ALA A 185 -21.95 33.11 -22.81
C ALA A 185 -20.77 33.21 -23.78
N ALA A 186 -21.06 33.77 -24.96
CA ALA A 186 -20.07 34.15 -25.95
C ALA A 186 -19.18 35.27 -25.39
N ALA A 187 -17.92 34.96 -25.12
CA ALA A 187 -16.90 36.00 -24.93
C ALA A 187 -16.53 36.59 -26.30
N ARG A 188 -17.27 37.64 -26.70
CA ARG A 188 -16.83 38.59 -27.72
C ARG A 188 -15.49 39.18 -27.26
N ARG A 189 -14.41 38.87 -27.97
CA ARG A 189 -13.18 39.67 -27.92
C ARG A 189 -13.41 40.90 -28.78
N ASP A 190 -13.67 42.03 -28.14
CA ASP A 190 -13.56 43.33 -28.79
C ASP A 190 -12.08 43.54 -29.16
N ALA A 191 -11.83 43.57 -30.46
CA ALA A 191 -10.64 44.18 -31.03
C ALA A 191 -10.89 45.69 -31.09
N SER A 192 -10.16 46.48 -30.30
CA SER A 192 -10.00 47.93 -30.48
C SER A 192 -8.94 48.49 -29.51
N GLN A 193 -7.67 48.50 -29.90
CA GLN A 193 -6.85 49.74 -29.98
C GLN A 193 -5.45 49.50 -30.58
N PRO A 194 -4.91 50.50 -31.31
CA PRO A 194 -3.83 50.36 -32.30
C PRO A 194 -2.41 50.51 -31.69
N PRO A 195 -1.33 50.30 -32.48
CA PRO A 195 0.03 50.39 -31.97
C PRO A 195 0.43 51.87 -31.85
N ASN A 196 1.00 52.24 -30.71
CA ASN A 196 1.79 53.46 -30.60
C ASN A 196 3.27 53.11 -30.74
N CYS A 197 3.95 53.96 -31.53
CA CYS A 197 5.33 53.96 -31.98
C CYS A 197 6.39 53.64 -30.94
#